data_AF-A0A0A2I157-F1
#
_entry.id   AF-A0A0A2I157-F1
#
_cell.length_a   1.000
_cell.length_b   1.000
_cell.length_c   1.000
_cell.angle_alpha   90.00
_cell.angle_beta   90.00
_cell.angle_gamma   90.00
#
_symmetry.space_group_name_H-M   'P 1'
#
loop_
_entity.id
_entity.type
_entity.pdbx_description
1 polymer ?
#
loop_
_entity_poly.entity_id
_entity_poly.type
_entity_poly.pdbx_seq_one_letter_code
_entity_poly.pdbx_strand_id
1 'polypeptide(L)'
;MKILMIHGSRQSGELFRAKLQALEKLIHRAVGPLQADGVELVYPTAPFAVKLPSSGTSELRNRHGAWNWFDSESIDGLYPGLEGGLESIASILKDSGPFDGIVGFSQGAAAAAMVASLLEENRKDAFVRLEAEAGIPYPACFATLEHPPLKFVVSISGYVASHPAYHAFYNPVIRTPVLHFLGSMDTVVDESASMRLVESCQEFGDGKNQTVIWHTGGHVVPSGKREFAAVAHFIKSNAT
;
A
#
# COMPACT_ATOMS: atom_id res chain seq x y z
N MET A 1 -11.94 14.48 1.50
CA MET A 1 -11.04 13.38 1.07
C MET A 1 -10.66 12.50 2.25
N LYS A 2 -10.67 11.19 2.08
CA LYS A 2 -10.22 10.21 3.08
C LYS A 2 -9.10 9.33 2.52
N ILE A 3 -8.01 9.17 3.27
CA ILE A 3 -6.82 8.41 2.84
C ILE A 3 -6.51 7.33 3.88
N LEU A 4 -6.37 6.09 3.41
CA LEU A 4 -5.97 4.96 4.25
C LEU A 4 -4.45 4.88 4.31
N MET A 5 -3.89 4.78 5.51
CA MET A 5 -2.45 4.81 5.77
C MET A 5 -1.99 3.43 6.27
N ILE A 6 -1.43 2.61 5.37
CA ILE A 6 -1.11 1.20 5.64
C ILE A 6 0.38 1.05 5.98
N HIS A 7 0.67 0.68 7.22
CA HIS A 7 2.04 0.52 7.71
C HIS A 7 2.74 -0.74 7.16
N GLY A 8 4.07 -0.75 7.22
CA GLY A 8 4.89 -1.92 6.87
C GLY A 8 4.95 -3.00 7.94
N SER A 9 5.60 -4.13 7.65
CA SER A 9 5.73 -5.23 8.61
C SER A 9 6.41 -4.79 9.90
N ARG A 10 6.02 -5.41 11.02
CA ARG A 10 6.55 -5.11 12.36
C ARG A 10 6.39 -3.62 12.73
N GLN A 11 5.24 -3.05 12.40
CA GLN A 11 4.85 -1.69 12.80
C GLN A 11 3.42 -1.70 13.36
N SER A 12 2.84 -0.52 13.56
CA SER A 12 1.44 -0.27 13.91
C SER A 12 0.99 1.02 13.24
N GLY A 13 -0.31 1.28 13.23
CA GLY A 13 -0.88 2.54 12.79
C GLY A 13 -0.31 3.73 13.56
N GLU A 14 -0.19 3.62 14.89
CA GLU A 14 0.34 4.69 15.74
C GLU A 14 1.80 5.00 15.42
N LEU A 15 2.63 3.97 15.25
CA LEU A 15 4.03 4.14 14.90
C LEU A 15 4.18 4.74 13.50
N PHE A 16 3.34 4.32 12.55
CA PHE A 16 3.37 4.84 11.20
C PHE A 16 2.94 6.31 11.15
N ARG A 17 1.90 6.68 11.89
CA ARG A 17 1.48 8.07 12.07
C ARG A 17 2.59 8.93 12.67
N ALA A 18 3.27 8.44 13.69
CA ALA A 18 4.41 9.15 14.29
C ALA A 18 5.54 9.42 13.28
N LYS A 19 5.82 8.47 12.38
CA LYS A 19 6.81 8.63 11.30
C LYS A 19 6.37 9.62 10.21
N LEU A 20 5.07 9.71 9.95
CA LEU A 20 4.49 10.50 8.85
C LEU A 20 4.02 11.91 9.24
N GLN A 21 4.27 12.38 10.48
CA GLN A 21 3.80 13.69 10.95
C GLN A 21 4.13 14.87 10.00
N ALA A 22 5.31 14.89 9.40
CA ALA A 22 5.71 15.95 8.48
C ALA A 22 4.94 15.87 7.15
N LEU A 23 4.70 14.66 6.65
CA LEU A 23 3.90 14.43 5.45
C LEU A 23 2.43 14.77 5.68
N GLU A 24 1.86 14.36 6.82
CA GLU A 24 0.48 14.67 7.23
C GLU A 24 0.23 16.19 7.18
N LYS A 25 1.11 16.99 7.80
CA LYS A 25 1.03 18.46 7.74
C LYS A 25 1.06 19.01 6.32
N LEU A 26 1.86 18.42 5.43
CA LEU A 26 1.97 18.86 4.04
C LEU A 26 0.75 18.48 3.21
N ILE A 27 0.20 17.28 3.39
CA ILE A 27 -1.06 16.86 2.75
C ILE A 27 -2.20 17.78 3.17
N HIS A 28 -2.38 18.03 4.47
CA HIS A 28 -3.42 18.96 4.94
C HIS A 28 -3.25 20.36 4.36
N ARG A 29 -2.03 20.88 4.28
CA ARG A 29 -1.78 22.21 3.71
C ARG A 29 -2.05 22.27 2.20
N ALA A 30 -1.69 21.23 1.46
CA ALA A 30 -1.76 21.24 -0.01
C ALA A 30 -3.16 20.88 -0.54
N VAL A 31 -3.84 19.96 0.14
CA VAL A 31 -5.11 19.35 -0.31
C VAL A 31 -6.29 19.86 0.50
N GLY A 32 -6.10 20.19 1.78
CA GLY A 32 -7.17 20.68 2.67
C GLY A 32 -7.98 21.85 2.09
N PRO A 33 -7.35 22.91 1.54
CA PRO A 33 -8.09 24.02 0.92
C PRO A 33 -8.95 23.64 -0.31
N LEU A 34 -8.74 22.46 -0.88
CA LEU A 34 -9.44 21.96 -2.08
C LEU A 34 -10.59 21.00 -1.73
N GLN A 35 -10.74 20.64 -0.46
CA GLN A 35 -11.69 19.63 0.00
C GLN A 35 -12.64 20.27 1.00
N ALA A 36 -13.91 20.43 0.61
CA ALA A 36 -14.93 21.08 1.44
C ALA A 36 -15.06 20.44 2.82
N ASP A 37 -15.04 19.10 2.87
CA ASP A 37 -15.12 18.32 4.11
C ASP A 37 -13.76 18.03 4.76
N GLY A 38 -12.69 18.65 4.24
CA GLY A 38 -11.33 18.46 4.72
C GLY A 38 -10.67 17.15 4.26
N VAL A 39 -9.55 16.82 4.90
CA VAL A 39 -8.76 15.62 4.64
C VAL A 39 -8.70 14.79 5.92
N GLU A 40 -9.07 13.52 5.85
CA GLU A 40 -8.97 12.56 6.95
C GLU A 40 -7.93 11.49 6.61
N LEU A 41 -6.96 11.28 7.50
CA LEU A 41 -5.95 10.22 7.37
C LEU A 41 -6.21 9.14 8.43
N VAL A 42 -6.48 7.91 7.98
CA VAL A 42 -6.82 6.78 8.86
C VAL A 42 -5.64 5.82 8.93
N TYR A 43 -5.14 5.57 10.14
CA TYR A 43 -3.96 4.74 10.40
C TYR A 43 -4.34 3.47 11.16
N PRO A 44 -4.87 2.42 10.49
CA PRO A 44 -5.17 1.16 11.15
C PRO A 44 -3.89 0.42 11.56
N THR A 45 -4.04 -0.50 12.51
CA THR A 45 -3.02 -1.49 12.86
C THR A 45 -3.40 -2.84 12.29
N ALA A 46 -2.43 -3.51 11.66
CA ALA A 46 -2.61 -4.80 11.02
C ALA A 46 -3.07 -5.90 12.00
N PRO A 47 -3.74 -6.96 11.54
CA PRO A 47 -4.44 -7.90 12.44
C PRO A 47 -3.52 -8.91 13.14
N PHE A 48 -2.33 -9.20 12.59
CA PHE A 48 -1.49 -10.29 13.10
C PHE A 48 -0.37 -9.79 14.01
N ALA A 49 -0.46 -10.14 15.29
CA ALA A 49 0.61 -9.86 16.26
C ALA A 49 1.82 -10.76 16.04
N VAL A 50 3.00 -10.16 15.90
CA VAL A 50 4.30 -10.85 15.76
C VAL A 50 4.79 -11.24 17.15
N LYS A 51 5.03 -12.54 17.36
CA LYS A 51 5.68 -13.02 18.59
C LYS A 51 7.12 -12.52 18.62
N LEU A 52 7.44 -11.63 19.54
CA LEU A 52 8.81 -11.16 19.76
C LEU A 52 9.53 -12.14 20.69
N PRO A 53 10.81 -12.50 20.40
CA PRO A 53 11.61 -13.23 21.37
C PRO A 53 11.79 -12.40 22.64
N SER A 54 11.75 -13.05 23.79
CA SER A 54 11.66 -12.46 25.14
C SER A 54 12.88 -11.60 25.56
N SER A 55 13.86 -11.37 24.68
CA SER A 55 15.12 -10.71 25.01
C SER A 55 15.42 -9.50 24.13
N GLY A 56 15.47 -8.31 24.74
CA GLY A 56 16.35 -7.21 24.30
C GLY A 56 15.75 -6.11 23.42
N THR A 57 14.46 -6.12 23.08
CA THR A 57 13.83 -5.01 22.34
C THR A 57 13.16 -4.02 23.29
N SER A 58 13.26 -2.70 22.98
CA SER A 58 12.67 -1.65 23.81
C SER A 58 11.16 -1.86 23.98
N GLU A 59 10.62 -1.55 25.16
CA GLU A 59 9.20 -1.75 25.46
C GLU A 59 8.26 -1.08 24.45
N LEU A 60 8.69 0.03 23.81
CA LEU A 60 7.94 0.72 22.76
C LEU A 60 7.82 -0.12 21.48
N ARG A 61 8.89 -0.81 21.06
CA ARG A 61 8.87 -1.74 19.92
C ARG A 61 8.05 -2.99 20.24
N ASN A 62 8.04 -3.41 21.50
CA ASN A 62 7.24 -4.55 21.95
C ASN A 62 5.75 -4.25 22.04
N ARG A 63 5.39 -3.02 22.45
CA ARG A 63 3.98 -2.59 22.57
C ARG A 63 3.34 -2.18 21.25
N HIS A 64 4.11 -1.58 20.32
CA HIS A 64 3.56 -0.96 19.11
C HIS A 64 4.26 -1.35 17.80
N GLY A 65 5.25 -2.24 17.81
CA GLY A 65 6.10 -2.56 16.65
C GLY A 65 6.03 -4.01 16.19
N ALA A 66 4.90 -4.68 16.42
CA ALA A 66 4.77 -6.11 16.26
C ALA A 66 3.47 -6.50 15.55
N TRP A 67 3.12 -5.81 14.46
CA TRP A 67 1.96 -6.19 13.65
C TRP A 67 2.32 -6.35 12.18
N ASN A 68 1.70 -7.35 11.56
CA ASN A 68 1.84 -7.68 10.15
C ASN A 68 0.47 -7.81 9.49
N TRP A 69 0.39 -7.44 8.22
CA TRP A 69 -0.81 -7.66 7.40
C TRP A 69 -0.92 -9.11 6.94
N PHE A 70 0.23 -9.74 6.73
CA PHE A 70 0.39 -11.15 6.41
C PHE A 70 1.80 -11.57 6.81
N ASP A 71 2.06 -12.87 6.91
CA ASP A 71 3.39 -13.36 7.27
C ASP A 71 4.40 -13.14 6.15
N SER A 72 5.68 -13.29 6.49
CA SER A 72 6.75 -13.28 5.50
C SER A 72 6.54 -14.38 4.46
N GLU A 73 7.10 -14.17 3.27
CA GLU A 73 7.07 -15.14 2.19
C GLU A 73 7.57 -16.51 2.66
N SER A 74 6.79 -17.55 2.40
CA SER A 74 7.14 -18.94 2.67
C SER A 74 8.19 -19.44 1.70
N ILE A 75 8.78 -20.61 1.97
CA ILE A 75 9.72 -21.27 1.05
C ILE A 75 9.12 -21.45 -0.34
N ASP A 76 7.81 -21.74 -0.41
CA ASP A 76 7.10 -21.92 -1.67
C ASP A 76 6.68 -20.60 -2.36
N GLY A 77 7.12 -19.43 -1.86
CA GLY A 77 6.81 -18.12 -2.45
C GLY A 77 5.41 -17.57 -2.11
N LEU A 78 4.67 -18.24 -1.22
CA LEU A 78 3.34 -17.81 -0.78
C LEU A 78 3.44 -16.85 0.41
N TYR A 79 2.42 -16.03 0.62
CA TYR A 79 2.27 -15.16 1.79
C TYR A 79 1.17 -15.72 2.71
N PRO A 80 1.52 -16.51 3.74
CA PRO A 80 0.54 -17.00 4.70
C PRO A 80 -0.22 -15.84 5.37
N GLY A 81 -1.52 -16.00 5.55
CA GLY A 81 -2.36 -14.97 6.17
C GLY A 81 -2.74 -13.80 5.26
N LEU A 82 -2.32 -13.77 3.98
CA LEU A 82 -2.73 -12.73 3.03
C LEU A 82 -4.24 -12.53 2.97
N GLU A 83 -5.02 -13.62 2.94
CA GLU A 83 -6.48 -13.57 2.94
C GLU A 83 -7.03 -12.83 4.17
N GLY A 84 -6.55 -13.15 5.37
CA GLY A 84 -6.99 -12.47 6.59
C GLY A 84 -6.51 -11.01 6.68
N GLY A 85 -5.35 -10.70 6.09
CA GLY A 85 -4.89 -9.32 5.92
C GLY A 85 -5.81 -8.50 5.03
N LEU A 86 -6.19 -9.07 3.88
CA LEU A 86 -7.13 -8.48 2.93
C LEU A 86 -8.53 -8.34 3.55
N GLU A 87 -9.00 -9.33 4.31
CA GLU A 87 -10.27 -9.26 5.03
C GLU A 87 -10.29 -8.12 6.05
N SER A 88 -9.21 -7.94 6.82
CA SER A 88 -9.07 -6.81 7.75
C SER A 88 -9.14 -5.47 7.02
N ILE A 89 -8.43 -5.32 5.90
CA ILE A 89 -8.49 -4.09 5.09
C ILE A 89 -9.88 -3.89 4.50
N ALA A 90 -10.52 -4.94 3.98
CA ALA A 90 -11.88 -4.87 3.43
C ALA A 90 -12.90 -4.41 4.49
N SER A 91 -12.79 -4.89 5.73
CA SER A 91 -13.62 -4.40 6.85
C SER A 91 -13.41 -2.91 7.08
N ILE A 92 -12.17 -2.43 7.10
CA ILE A 92 -11.87 -1.00 7.27
C ILE A 92 -12.47 -0.17 6.12
N LEU A 93 -12.32 -0.61 4.88
CA LEU A 93 -12.90 0.04 3.71
C LEU A 93 -14.43 0.11 3.80
N LYS A 94 -15.08 -0.96 4.28
CA LYS A 94 -16.53 -1.03 4.46
C LYS A 94 -17.01 -0.12 5.59
N ASP A 95 -16.36 -0.17 6.74
CA ASP A 95 -16.86 0.45 7.98
C ASP A 95 -16.51 1.95 8.06
N SER A 96 -15.42 2.36 7.39
CA SER A 96 -14.88 3.72 7.47
C SER A 96 -14.73 4.40 6.11
N GLY A 97 -15.10 3.75 5.01
CA GLY A 97 -15.02 4.32 3.67
C GLY A 97 -16.17 5.27 3.31
N PRO A 98 -16.24 5.69 2.03
CA PRO A 98 -15.27 5.39 0.99
C PRO A 98 -13.93 6.14 1.22
N PHE A 99 -12.84 5.48 0.84
CA PHE A 99 -11.50 6.03 0.80
C PHE A 99 -11.18 6.48 -0.63
N ASP A 100 -10.59 7.67 -0.77
CA ASP A 100 -10.15 8.21 -2.05
C ASP A 100 -8.82 7.62 -2.50
N GLY A 101 -7.95 7.24 -1.56
CA GLY A 101 -6.63 6.72 -1.88
C GLY A 101 -5.95 6.04 -0.71
N ILE A 102 -4.83 5.38 -0.99
CA ILE A 102 -4.03 4.66 0.00
C ILE A 102 -2.57 5.14 -0.03
N VAL A 103 -1.97 5.34 1.14
CA VAL A 103 -0.52 5.50 1.31
C VAL A 103 0.01 4.28 2.04
N GLY A 104 0.87 3.51 1.38
CA GLY A 104 1.44 2.29 1.94
C GLY A 104 2.96 2.37 2.09
N PHE A 105 3.50 1.68 3.09
CA PHE A 105 4.95 1.47 3.24
C PHE A 105 5.30 -0.03 3.27
N SER A 106 6.30 -0.47 2.51
CA SER A 106 6.82 -1.85 2.53
C SER A 106 5.70 -2.89 2.29
N GLN A 107 5.48 -3.81 3.23
CA GLN A 107 4.34 -4.73 3.21
C GLN A 107 2.99 -4.02 3.02
N GLY A 108 2.81 -2.84 3.63
CA GLY A 108 1.61 -2.02 3.45
C GLY A 108 1.48 -1.41 2.06
N ALA A 109 2.60 -1.15 1.36
CA ALA A 109 2.59 -0.71 -0.02
C ALA A 109 2.24 -1.86 -0.99
N ALA A 110 2.75 -3.07 -0.73
CA ALA A 110 2.33 -4.27 -1.46
C ALA A 110 0.82 -4.53 -1.29
N ALA A 111 0.32 -4.47 -0.05
CA ALA A 111 -1.11 -4.58 0.24
C ALA A 111 -1.93 -3.47 -0.43
N ALA A 112 -1.47 -2.21 -0.40
CA ALA A 112 -2.14 -1.09 -1.05
C ALA A 112 -2.33 -1.30 -2.56
N ALA A 113 -1.31 -1.82 -3.25
CA ALA A 113 -1.40 -2.12 -4.67
C ALA A 113 -2.39 -3.27 -4.95
N MET A 114 -2.36 -4.34 -4.14
CA MET A 114 -3.33 -5.43 -4.25
C MET A 114 -4.77 -4.94 -4.03
N VAL A 115 -4.99 -4.08 -3.03
CA VAL A 115 -6.30 -3.50 -2.74
C VAL A 115 -6.79 -2.61 -3.88
N ALA A 116 -5.92 -1.76 -4.43
CA ALA A 116 -6.27 -0.93 -5.59
C ALA A 116 -6.69 -1.78 -6.78
N SER A 117 -5.89 -2.81 -7.07
CA SER A 117 -6.20 -3.81 -8.08
C SER A 117 -7.57 -4.47 -7.88
N LEU A 118 -7.87 -4.94 -6.66
CA LEU A 118 -9.14 -5.60 -6.34
C LEU A 118 -10.37 -4.70 -6.51
N LEU A 119 -10.23 -3.40 -6.28
CA LEU A 119 -11.31 -2.41 -6.39
C LEU A 119 -11.59 -1.96 -7.83
N GLU A 120 -10.80 -2.39 -8.82
CA GLU A 120 -11.05 -2.11 -10.24
C GLU A 120 -12.14 -3.01 -10.82
N GLU A 121 -13.02 -2.43 -11.65
CA GLU A 121 -14.20 -3.10 -12.21
C GLU A 121 -13.89 -4.42 -12.94
N ASN A 122 -12.79 -4.47 -13.70
CA ASN A 122 -12.43 -5.63 -14.53
C ASN A 122 -11.53 -6.64 -13.82
N ARG A 123 -11.24 -6.46 -12.52
CA ARG A 123 -10.27 -7.32 -11.83
C ARG A 123 -10.80 -8.74 -11.62
N LYS A 124 -12.10 -8.89 -11.35
CA LYS A 124 -12.74 -10.19 -11.10
C LYS A 124 -12.50 -11.19 -12.24
N ASP A 125 -12.64 -10.73 -13.49
CA ASP A 125 -12.43 -11.57 -14.68
C ASP A 125 -10.99 -12.09 -14.78
N ALA A 126 -10.01 -11.30 -14.36
CA ALA A 126 -8.61 -11.71 -14.38
C ALA A 126 -8.33 -12.82 -13.38
N PHE A 127 -8.93 -12.76 -12.19
CA PHE A 127 -8.85 -13.83 -11.19
C PHE A 127 -9.50 -15.12 -11.70
N VAL A 128 -10.71 -15.03 -12.27
CA VAL A 128 -11.39 -16.21 -12.86
C VAL A 128 -10.55 -16.86 -13.94
N ARG A 129 -9.93 -16.06 -14.83
CA ARG A 129 -9.08 -16.59 -15.92
C ARG A 129 -7.84 -17.29 -15.39
N LEU A 130 -7.18 -16.72 -14.38
CA LEU A 130 -5.89 -17.20 -13.88
C LEU A 130 -6.01 -18.26 -12.78
N GLU A 131 -7.20 -18.47 -12.20
CA GLU A 131 -7.47 -19.57 -11.26
C GLU A 131 -7.19 -20.94 -11.89
N ALA A 132 -7.48 -21.11 -13.19
CA ALA A 132 -7.15 -22.32 -13.94
C ALA A 132 -5.63 -22.58 -14.08
N GLU A 133 -4.80 -21.56 -13.83
CA GLU A 133 -3.33 -21.58 -13.92
C GLU A 133 -2.67 -21.54 -12.52
N ALA A 134 -3.32 -22.14 -11.52
CA ALA A 134 -2.90 -22.13 -10.11
C ALA A 134 -2.95 -20.74 -9.43
N GLY A 135 -3.74 -19.81 -9.98
CA GLY A 135 -4.14 -18.56 -9.34
C GLY A 135 -4.95 -18.80 -8.06
N ILE A 136 -4.86 -17.88 -7.09
CA ILE A 136 -5.86 -17.85 -6.02
C ILE A 136 -7.22 -17.36 -6.56
N PRO A 137 -8.35 -17.76 -5.96
CA PRO A 137 -9.65 -17.20 -6.30
C PRO A 137 -9.73 -15.71 -5.94
N TYR A 138 -10.67 -14.99 -6.57
CA TYR A 138 -10.93 -13.60 -6.20
C TYR A 138 -11.35 -13.52 -4.72
N PRO A 139 -10.70 -12.67 -3.89
CA PRO A 139 -10.99 -12.60 -2.46
C PRO A 139 -12.47 -12.32 -2.15
N ALA A 140 -13.10 -13.25 -1.43
CA ALA A 140 -14.54 -13.18 -1.14
C ALA A 140 -14.94 -11.90 -0.39
N CYS A 141 -14.09 -11.40 0.50
CA CYS A 141 -14.29 -10.16 1.25
C CYS A 141 -14.37 -8.91 0.35
N PHE A 142 -13.75 -8.93 -0.84
CA PHE A 142 -13.86 -7.87 -1.84
C PHE A 142 -15.02 -8.11 -2.82
N ALA A 143 -15.49 -9.35 -2.97
CA ALA A 143 -16.54 -9.68 -3.94
C ALA A 143 -17.86 -8.95 -3.62
N THR A 144 -18.13 -8.78 -2.33
CA THR A 144 -19.33 -8.12 -1.78
C THR A 144 -19.05 -6.71 -1.25
N LEU A 145 -17.83 -6.19 -1.41
CA LEU A 145 -17.47 -4.87 -0.90
C LEU A 145 -18.00 -3.79 -1.83
N GLU A 146 -18.83 -2.90 -1.30
CA GLU A 146 -19.30 -1.70 -2.01
C GLU A 146 -18.33 -0.54 -1.75
N HIS A 147 -17.34 -0.41 -2.62
CA HIS A 147 -16.37 0.67 -2.57
C HIS A 147 -15.93 1.04 -4.00
N PRO A 148 -15.91 2.33 -4.39
CA PRO A 148 -15.46 2.72 -5.73
C PRO A 148 -13.97 2.41 -5.94
N PRO A 149 -13.47 2.35 -7.19
CA PRO A 149 -12.03 2.31 -7.42
C PRO A 149 -11.32 3.46 -6.70
N LEU A 150 -10.13 3.19 -6.17
CA LEU A 150 -9.30 4.24 -5.57
C LEU A 150 -8.87 5.24 -6.65
N LYS A 151 -8.82 6.51 -6.28
CA LYS A 151 -8.32 7.59 -7.13
C LYS A 151 -6.80 7.56 -7.23
N PHE A 152 -6.09 7.08 -6.20
CA PHE A 152 -4.63 6.96 -6.21
C PHE A 152 -4.07 6.00 -5.15
N VAL A 153 -2.82 5.59 -5.36
CA VAL A 153 -1.95 4.94 -4.37
C VAL A 153 -0.61 5.66 -4.29
N VAL A 154 -0.07 5.83 -3.08
CA VAL A 154 1.33 6.19 -2.86
C VAL A 154 2.03 4.96 -2.27
N SER A 155 2.90 4.33 -3.06
CA SER A 155 3.62 3.12 -2.73
C SER A 155 5.06 3.45 -2.32
N ILE A 156 5.40 3.30 -1.04
CA ILE A 156 6.75 3.57 -0.53
C ILE A 156 7.45 2.24 -0.24
N SER A 157 8.54 1.93 -0.95
CA SER A 157 9.24 0.63 -0.88
C SER A 157 8.30 -0.58 -1.07
N GLY A 158 7.29 -0.46 -1.94
CA GLY A 158 6.37 -1.55 -2.27
C GLY A 158 6.97 -2.55 -3.25
N TYR A 159 6.44 -3.77 -3.24
CA TYR A 159 6.91 -4.88 -4.06
C TYR A 159 5.76 -5.72 -4.59
N VAL A 160 6.04 -6.47 -5.66
CA VAL A 160 5.13 -7.46 -6.22
C VAL A 160 5.22 -8.78 -5.46
N ALA A 161 4.08 -9.41 -5.20
CA ALA A 161 4.04 -10.82 -4.80
C ALA A 161 4.34 -11.69 -6.03
N SER A 162 5.53 -12.29 -6.08
CA SER A 162 6.08 -12.86 -7.33
C SER A 162 5.57 -14.26 -7.67
N HIS A 163 4.95 -14.97 -6.72
CA HIS A 163 4.42 -16.31 -6.97
C HIS A 163 3.23 -16.28 -7.96
N PRO A 164 3.12 -17.24 -8.91
CA PRO A 164 2.07 -17.26 -9.93
C PRO A 164 0.65 -17.15 -9.39
N ALA A 165 0.41 -17.68 -8.18
CA ALA A 165 -0.87 -17.60 -7.49
C ALA A 165 -1.38 -16.15 -7.32
N TYR A 166 -0.49 -15.15 -7.35
CA TYR A 166 -0.82 -13.74 -7.15
C TYR A 166 -0.84 -12.92 -8.45
N HIS A 167 -0.61 -13.54 -9.61
CA HIS A 167 -0.55 -12.81 -10.89
C HIS A 167 -1.81 -12.00 -11.21
N ALA A 168 -2.99 -12.48 -10.77
CA ALA A 168 -4.25 -11.79 -11.03
C ALA A 168 -4.34 -10.39 -10.39
N PHE A 169 -3.58 -10.13 -9.32
CA PHE A 169 -3.45 -8.78 -8.75
C PHE A 169 -2.75 -7.80 -9.70
N TYR A 170 -1.90 -8.28 -10.60
CA TYR A 170 -0.98 -7.44 -11.37
C TYR A 170 -1.22 -7.50 -12.88
N ASN A 171 -1.99 -8.49 -13.35
CA ASN A 171 -2.35 -8.68 -14.75
C ASN A 171 -3.88 -8.82 -14.90
N PRO A 172 -4.58 -7.91 -15.60
CA PRO A 172 -4.04 -6.75 -16.34
C PRO A 172 -3.41 -5.70 -15.42
N VAL A 173 -2.65 -4.75 -15.99
CA VAL A 173 -1.99 -3.69 -15.20
C VAL A 173 -2.98 -2.97 -14.28
N ILE A 174 -2.49 -2.51 -13.13
CA ILE A 174 -3.23 -1.68 -12.17
C ILE A 174 -3.44 -0.31 -12.81
N ARG A 175 -4.70 0.03 -13.07
CA ARG A 175 -5.14 1.30 -13.66
C ARG A 175 -5.28 2.41 -12.63
N THR A 176 -5.47 2.11 -11.35
CA THR A 176 -5.40 3.18 -10.33
C THR A 176 -4.03 3.86 -10.39
N PRO A 177 -3.95 5.21 -10.46
CA PRO A 177 -2.69 5.94 -10.44
C PRO A 177 -1.82 5.59 -9.24
N VAL A 178 -0.56 5.21 -9.46
CA VAL A 178 0.38 4.87 -8.39
C VAL A 178 1.64 5.74 -8.44
N LEU A 179 1.96 6.43 -7.34
CA LEU A 179 3.25 7.09 -7.14
C LEU A 179 4.15 6.18 -6.31
N HIS A 180 5.29 5.80 -6.86
CA HIS A 180 6.27 4.92 -6.24
C HIS A 180 7.46 5.71 -5.68
N PHE A 181 7.84 5.40 -4.45
CA PHE A 181 9.11 5.85 -3.86
C PHE A 181 10.02 4.65 -3.64
N LEU A 182 11.21 4.69 -4.24
CA LEU A 182 12.22 3.63 -4.15
C LEU A 182 13.51 4.16 -3.53
N GLY A 183 14.07 3.40 -2.59
CA GLY A 183 15.34 3.71 -1.95
C GLY A 183 16.50 3.06 -2.67
N SER A 184 17.49 3.84 -3.12
CA SER A 184 18.66 3.32 -3.82
C SER A 184 19.60 2.49 -2.93
N MET A 185 19.38 2.50 -1.61
CA MET A 185 20.13 1.70 -0.64
C MET A 185 19.20 0.72 0.11
N ASP A 186 18.02 0.41 -0.45
CA ASP A 186 17.08 -0.52 0.17
C ASP A 186 17.64 -1.95 0.06
N THR A 187 17.96 -2.55 1.20
CA THR A 187 18.47 -3.92 1.30
C THR A 187 17.44 -4.90 1.87
N VAL A 188 16.22 -4.41 2.17
CA VAL A 188 15.14 -5.22 2.74
C VAL A 188 14.22 -5.72 1.64
N VAL A 189 13.89 -4.85 0.68
CA VAL A 189 13.10 -5.19 -0.49
C VAL A 189 14.01 -5.17 -1.70
N ASP A 190 14.01 -6.26 -2.45
CA ASP A 190 14.77 -6.36 -3.69
C ASP A 190 14.27 -5.34 -4.72
N GLU A 191 15.20 -4.61 -5.35
CA GLU A 191 14.88 -3.58 -6.33
C GLU A 191 14.07 -4.15 -7.50
N SER A 192 14.38 -5.37 -7.96
CA SER A 192 13.67 -5.99 -9.07
C SER A 192 12.20 -6.27 -8.73
N ALA A 193 11.90 -6.62 -7.48
CA ALA A 193 10.52 -6.83 -7.04
C ALA A 193 9.73 -5.52 -6.97
N SER A 194 10.41 -4.42 -6.61
CA SER A 194 9.82 -3.07 -6.62
C SER A 194 9.59 -2.58 -8.05
N MET A 195 10.54 -2.78 -8.95
CA MET A 195 10.42 -2.41 -10.36
C MET A 195 9.34 -3.22 -11.08
N ARG A 196 9.21 -4.52 -10.80
CA ARG A 196 8.08 -5.32 -11.32
C ARG A 196 6.72 -4.79 -10.86
N LEU A 197 6.63 -4.24 -9.64
CA LEU A 197 5.41 -3.58 -9.19
C LEU A 197 5.13 -2.31 -10.01
N VAL A 198 6.15 -1.50 -10.29
CA VAL A 198 6.03 -0.32 -11.16
C VAL A 198 5.53 -0.72 -12.55
N GLU A 199 6.14 -1.74 -13.16
CA GLU A 199 5.77 -2.27 -14.49
C GLU A 199 4.35 -2.86 -14.53
N SER A 200 3.85 -3.30 -13.38
CA SER A 200 2.48 -3.80 -13.22
C SER A 200 1.45 -2.68 -13.05
N CYS A 201 1.86 -1.41 -13.01
CA CYS A 201 0.99 -0.26 -12.91
C CYS A 201 0.94 0.48 -14.25
N GLN A 202 -0.23 1.01 -14.60
CA GLN A 202 -0.40 1.84 -15.78
C GLN A 202 0.48 3.08 -15.67
N GLU A 203 1.19 3.42 -16.74
CA GLU A 203 1.94 4.67 -16.81
C GLU A 203 0.98 5.86 -16.81
N PHE A 204 1.24 6.83 -15.92
CA PHE A 204 0.45 8.05 -15.81
C PHE A 204 1.28 9.27 -16.18
N GLY A 205 0.84 9.98 -17.23
CA GLY A 205 1.43 11.25 -17.68
C GLY A 205 1.77 11.28 -19.17
N ASP A 206 2.43 12.37 -19.56
CA ASP A 206 2.93 12.69 -20.90
C ASP A 206 4.40 12.23 -21.11
N GLY A 207 4.80 11.16 -20.42
CA GLY A 207 6.19 10.67 -20.38
C GLY A 207 7.13 11.50 -19.49
N LYS A 208 6.62 12.52 -18.78
CA LYS A 208 7.41 13.39 -17.89
C LYS A 208 6.97 13.38 -16.42
N ASN A 209 5.76 12.92 -16.12
CA ASN A 209 5.30 12.79 -14.73
C ASN A 209 5.86 11.51 -14.12
N GLN A 210 6.68 11.71 -13.09
CA GLN A 210 7.38 10.65 -12.39
C GLN A 210 6.39 9.76 -11.63
N THR A 211 6.06 8.60 -12.18
CA THR A 211 5.46 7.48 -11.42
C THR A 211 6.46 6.89 -10.43
N VAL A 212 7.76 7.12 -10.61
CA VAL A 212 8.82 6.63 -9.71
C VAL A 212 9.73 7.77 -9.25
N ILE A 213 9.90 7.89 -7.94
CA ILE A 213 10.82 8.84 -7.30
C ILE A 213 11.86 8.07 -6.50
N TRP A 214 13.12 8.26 -6.88
CA TRP A 214 14.27 7.70 -6.18
C TRP A 214 14.75 8.61 -5.05
N HIS A 215 15.01 8.01 -3.89
CA HIS A 215 15.70 8.66 -2.79
C HIS A 215 16.96 7.90 -2.39
N THR A 216 17.92 8.61 -1.79
CA THR A 216 19.21 8.02 -1.41
C THR A 216 19.14 7.14 -0.16
N GLY A 217 18.03 7.17 0.60
CA GLY A 217 17.86 6.32 1.79
C GLY A 217 17.72 4.82 1.50
N GLY A 218 17.81 4.00 2.56
CA GLY A 218 17.50 2.56 2.52
C GLY A 218 16.00 2.26 2.69
N HIS A 219 15.66 1.21 3.43
CA HIS A 219 14.26 0.80 3.67
C HIS A 219 13.53 1.70 4.68
N VAL A 220 13.24 2.94 4.27
CA VAL A 220 12.67 3.98 5.12
C VAL A 220 11.64 4.78 4.36
N VAL A 221 10.70 5.40 5.08
CA VAL A 221 9.87 6.45 4.48
C VAL A 221 10.77 7.65 4.17
N PRO A 222 10.76 8.19 2.94
CA PRO A 222 11.51 9.39 2.63
C PRO A 222 11.00 10.57 3.46
N SER A 223 11.92 11.38 3.97
CA SER A 223 11.62 12.56 4.80
C SER A 223 12.05 13.88 4.15
N GLY A 224 12.48 13.84 2.89
CA GLY A 224 12.96 15.01 2.18
C GLY A 224 11.82 15.91 1.69
N LYS A 225 12.10 17.21 1.61
CA LYS A 225 11.11 18.22 1.18
C LYS A 225 10.61 17.97 -0.24
N ARG A 226 11.48 17.49 -1.13
CA ARG A 226 11.17 17.17 -2.53
C ARG A 226 10.16 16.03 -2.61
N GLU A 227 10.39 14.96 -1.86
CA GLU A 227 9.56 13.76 -1.84
C GLU A 227 8.18 14.10 -1.28
N PHE A 228 8.11 14.85 -0.18
CA PHE A 228 6.82 15.27 0.37
C PHE A 228 6.06 16.22 -0.55
N ALA A 229 6.75 17.15 -1.22
CA ALA A 229 6.11 18.02 -2.20
C ALA A 229 5.54 17.22 -3.38
N ALA A 230 6.24 16.18 -3.83
CA ALA A 230 5.77 15.29 -4.87
C ALA A 230 4.52 14.51 -4.44
N VAL A 231 4.48 13.95 -3.22
CA VAL A 231 3.27 13.31 -2.68
C VAL A 231 2.10 14.29 -2.64
N ALA A 232 2.31 15.47 -2.09
CA ALA A 232 1.26 16.49 -1.98
C ALA A 232 0.73 16.92 -3.35
N HIS A 233 1.62 17.10 -4.33
CA HIS A 233 1.23 17.43 -5.70
C HIS A 233 0.46 16.28 -6.36
N PHE A 234 0.96 15.05 -6.25
CA PHE A 234 0.32 13.86 -6.82
C PHE A 234 -1.08 13.64 -6.26
N ILE A 235 -1.25 13.71 -4.94
CA ILE A 235 -2.57 13.59 -4.29
C ILE A 235 -3.49 14.71 -4.79
N LYS A 236 -2.99 15.96 -4.83
CA LYS A 236 -3.78 17.09 -5.32
C LYS A 236 -4.26 16.89 -6.78
N SER A 237 -3.42 16.36 -7.65
CA SER A 237 -3.75 16.13 -9.07
C SER A 237 -4.75 14.99 -9.29
N ASN A 238 -4.89 14.08 -8.32
CA ASN A 238 -5.86 12.98 -8.34
C ASN A 238 -7.03 13.20 -7.35
N ALA A 239 -7.11 14.39 -6.73
CA ALA A 239 -8.13 14.74 -5.75
C ALA A 239 -9.46 15.17 -6.37
N THR A 240 -9.40 15.64 -7.62
CA THR A 240 -10.48 16.31 -8.36
C THR A 240 -11.29 15.33 -9.18
#